data_AF-A0A7Y2IUG1-F1
#
_entry.id   AF-A0A7Y2IUG1-F1
#
_cell.length_a   1.000
_cell.length_b   1.000
_cell.length_c   1.000
_cell.angle_alpha   90.00
_cell.angle_beta   90.00
_cell.angle_gamma   90.00
#
_symmetry.space_group_name_H-M   'P 1'
#
loop_
_entity.id
_entity.type
_entity.pdbx_description
1 polymer ?
#
loop_
_entity_poly.entity_id
_entity_poly.type
_entity_poly.pdbx_seq_one_letter_code
_entity_poly.pdbx_strand_id
1 'polypeptide(L)'
;GIYNSLDSRYLGQGVTAEEVANEFGDVDFNPFNTSDMAGFNQFASPAVFGLLDSNNDGLISAEEAASGIVYDSTAGNPNGFINYDRIFQSSSGAQFTKSEGTTFYLQDTWQSGKWSVNAGVRTEEWEHFATDGANIYSFPNEVAPRLSVTYDLKGDGKQRLSAYYGRYYDPIRNNMTNFAGSVTGRERREQVFITTDPATGAGEWTTYRIRGGPSQPDANFAPTTETPYTDEWQIGYKRDLGRNQSIEANIIKRETRDILEDYDLPLYGDAGAYGLPTSDPNSLFLGLDYFGFSTFPNANFFIATLARGIRDWEGFELIYRKRMSNNWQMLASYNYADGTGNTNSDSNADFQGDVLWL
;
A
#
# COMPACT_ATOMS: atom_id res chain seq x y z
N GLY A 1 -23.81 -8.88 1.33
CA GLY A 1 -22.46 -8.89 0.74
C GLY A 1 -22.40 -7.87 -0.36
N ILE A 2 -21.20 -7.48 -0.73
CA ILE A 2 -20.96 -6.77 -2.00
C ILE A 2 -20.87 -7.87 -3.06
N TYR A 3 -21.61 -7.75 -4.16
CA TYR A 3 -21.63 -8.74 -5.24
C TYR A 3 -20.88 -8.15 -6.44
N ASN A 4 -19.90 -8.86 -6.97
CA ASN A 4 -19.43 -8.63 -8.33
C ASN A 4 -20.09 -9.68 -9.23
N SER A 5 -20.59 -9.23 -10.38
CA SER A 5 -21.52 -10.02 -11.19
C SER A 5 -21.23 -9.79 -12.66
N LEU A 6 -21.42 -10.82 -13.47
CA LEU A 6 -21.33 -10.69 -14.93
C LEU A 6 -22.63 -10.08 -15.47
N ASP A 7 -22.50 -9.28 -16.51
CA ASP A 7 -23.65 -8.67 -17.20
C ASP A 7 -24.59 -9.76 -17.72
N SER A 8 -25.90 -9.52 -17.63
CA SER A 8 -26.92 -10.50 -18.02
C SER A 8 -26.88 -10.87 -19.51
N ARG A 9 -26.18 -10.11 -20.36
CA ARG A 9 -25.92 -10.47 -21.76
C ARG A 9 -25.17 -11.79 -21.90
N TYR A 10 -24.37 -12.19 -20.90
CA TYR A 10 -23.60 -13.43 -20.90
C TYR A 10 -24.39 -14.66 -20.43
N LEU A 11 -25.66 -14.47 -20.04
CA LEU A 11 -26.51 -15.55 -19.56
C LEU A 11 -26.78 -16.55 -20.70
N GLY A 12 -26.58 -17.83 -20.42
CA GLY A 12 -26.68 -18.94 -21.35
C GLY A 12 -25.51 -19.06 -22.32
N GLN A 13 -24.47 -18.22 -22.20
CA GLN A 13 -23.28 -18.30 -23.06
C GLN A 13 -22.24 -19.32 -22.56
N GLY A 14 -22.42 -19.84 -21.35
CA GLY A 14 -21.50 -20.83 -20.78
C GLY A 14 -20.16 -20.24 -20.35
N VAL A 15 -20.14 -18.98 -19.90
CA VAL A 15 -18.90 -18.29 -19.52
C VAL A 15 -18.19 -19.03 -18.38
N THR A 16 -16.95 -19.43 -18.62
CA THR A 16 -16.15 -20.21 -17.67
C THR A 16 -15.29 -19.34 -16.76
N ALA A 17 -14.75 -19.92 -15.69
CA ALA A 17 -13.73 -19.26 -14.87
C ALA A 17 -12.44 -18.97 -15.65
N GLU A 18 -12.08 -19.81 -16.63
CA GLU A 18 -10.97 -19.55 -17.55
C GLU A 18 -11.19 -18.28 -18.38
N GLU A 19 -12.38 -18.11 -18.95
CA GLU A 19 -12.70 -16.94 -19.77
C GLU A 19 -12.73 -15.66 -18.91
N VAL A 20 -13.29 -15.73 -17.70
CA VAL A 20 -13.25 -14.59 -16.77
C VAL A 20 -11.81 -14.21 -16.43
N ALA A 21 -10.96 -15.19 -16.11
CA ALA A 21 -9.57 -14.94 -15.74
C ALA A 21 -8.71 -14.34 -16.86
N ASN A 22 -9.02 -14.66 -18.12
CA ASN A 22 -8.20 -14.26 -19.26
C ASN A 22 -8.73 -13.03 -20.02
N GLU A 23 -10.05 -12.81 -20.04
CA GLU A 23 -10.67 -11.80 -20.92
C GLU A 23 -11.15 -10.55 -20.18
N PHE A 24 -11.26 -10.60 -18.85
CA PHE A 24 -11.78 -9.49 -18.04
C PHE A 24 -10.64 -8.70 -17.40
N GLY A 25 -10.81 -7.38 -17.34
CA GLY A 25 -9.80 -6.46 -16.79
C GLY A 25 -9.79 -6.38 -15.26
N ASP A 26 -10.77 -6.98 -14.59
CA ASP A 26 -10.91 -7.03 -13.13
C ASP A 26 -11.43 -8.42 -12.74
N VAL A 27 -10.65 -9.15 -11.93
CA VAL A 27 -10.86 -10.58 -11.63
C VAL A 27 -10.61 -10.80 -10.14
N ASP A 28 -11.67 -11.10 -9.40
CA ASP A 28 -11.62 -11.32 -7.94
C ASP A 28 -11.24 -12.77 -7.57
N PHE A 29 -11.78 -13.74 -8.30
CA PHE A 29 -11.42 -15.16 -8.19
C PHE A 29 -10.77 -15.61 -9.49
N ASN A 30 -9.53 -16.10 -9.40
CA ASN A 30 -8.76 -16.59 -10.52
C ASN A 30 -8.35 -18.07 -10.28
N PRO A 31 -8.80 -19.02 -11.12
CA PRO A 31 -8.45 -20.44 -10.96
C PRO A 31 -6.96 -20.73 -11.19
N PHE A 32 -6.20 -19.80 -11.76
CA PHE A 32 -4.75 -19.90 -11.95
C PHE A 32 -3.95 -19.23 -10.82
N ASN A 33 -4.62 -18.56 -9.87
CA ASN A 33 -3.97 -18.01 -8.69
C ASN A 33 -3.85 -19.10 -7.61
N THR A 34 -2.61 -19.40 -7.19
CA THR A 34 -2.32 -20.43 -6.19
C THR A 34 -3.01 -20.17 -4.84
N SER A 35 -3.09 -18.91 -4.41
CA SER A 35 -3.72 -18.51 -3.14
C SER A 35 -5.23 -18.73 -3.19
N ASP A 36 -5.88 -18.32 -4.28
CA ASP A 36 -7.32 -18.53 -4.50
C ASP A 36 -7.66 -20.03 -4.51
N MET A 37 -6.90 -20.83 -5.26
CA MET A 37 -7.17 -22.27 -5.38
C MET A 37 -6.86 -23.05 -4.10
N ALA A 38 -5.85 -22.65 -3.33
CA ALA A 38 -5.58 -23.26 -2.03
C ALA A 38 -6.74 -23.04 -1.06
N GLY A 39 -7.26 -21.81 -0.98
CA GLY A 39 -8.42 -21.52 -0.14
C GLY A 39 -9.72 -22.13 -0.67
N PHE A 40 -9.94 -22.14 -2.00
CA PHE A 40 -11.08 -22.80 -2.61
C PHE A 40 -11.12 -24.29 -2.26
N ASN A 41 -10.01 -25.01 -2.41
CA ASN A 41 -9.90 -26.42 -2.01
C ASN A 41 -10.10 -26.62 -0.50
N GLN A 42 -9.65 -25.68 0.33
CA GLN A 42 -9.83 -25.75 1.78
C GLN A 42 -11.31 -25.69 2.20
N PHE A 43 -12.12 -24.92 1.49
CA PHE A 43 -13.51 -24.63 1.89
C PHE A 43 -14.58 -25.23 0.97
N ALA A 44 -14.21 -25.82 -0.17
CA ALA A 44 -15.14 -26.48 -1.07
C ALA A 44 -15.91 -27.59 -0.36
N SER A 45 -17.23 -27.63 -0.61
CA SER A 45 -18.08 -28.67 -0.05
C SER A 45 -17.87 -30.00 -0.78
N PRO A 46 -18.29 -31.14 -0.20
CA PRO A 46 -18.28 -32.42 -0.91
C PRO A 46 -19.06 -32.41 -2.24
N ALA A 47 -20.08 -31.56 -2.36
CA ALA A 47 -20.84 -31.41 -3.61
C ALA A 47 -20.02 -30.70 -4.69
N VAL A 48 -19.23 -29.69 -4.31
CA VAL A 48 -18.32 -28.99 -5.23
C VAL A 48 -17.15 -29.88 -5.64
N PHE A 49 -16.56 -30.63 -4.71
CA PHE A 49 -15.58 -31.66 -5.05
C PHE A 49 -16.17 -32.69 -6.02
N GLY A 50 -17.36 -33.23 -5.74
CA GLY A 50 -18.02 -34.17 -6.65
C GLY A 50 -18.38 -33.62 -8.03
N LEU A 51 -18.40 -32.29 -8.19
CA LEU A 51 -18.64 -31.62 -9.47
C LEU A 51 -17.34 -31.35 -10.24
N LEU A 52 -16.31 -30.84 -9.56
CA LEU A 52 -15.12 -30.28 -10.18
C LEU A 52 -13.89 -31.19 -10.13
N ASP A 53 -13.72 -32.01 -9.08
CA ASP A 53 -12.65 -33.00 -8.98
C ASP A 53 -12.98 -34.20 -9.88
N SER A 54 -12.67 -34.03 -11.17
CA SER A 54 -13.02 -34.95 -12.24
C SER A 54 -12.18 -36.24 -12.19
N ASN A 55 -10.95 -36.14 -11.67
CA ASN A 55 -10.01 -37.24 -11.60
C ASN A 55 -10.12 -38.03 -10.26
N ASN A 56 -10.87 -37.50 -9.28
CA ASN A 56 -11.09 -38.03 -7.93
C ASN A 56 -9.80 -38.21 -7.12
N ASP A 57 -8.84 -37.31 -7.27
CA ASP A 57 -7.59 -37.32 -6.51
C ASP A 57 -7.69 -36.57 -5.16
N GLY A 58 -8.85 -35.94 -4.90
CA GLY A 58 -9.14 -35.19 -3.68
C GLY A 58 -8.68 -33.73 -3.73
N LEU A 59 -8.29 -33.24 -4.91
CA LEU A 59 -7.87 -31.86 -5.14
C LEU A 59 -8.52 -31.33 -6.43
N ILE A 60 -9.20 -30.20 -6.35
CA ILE A 60 -9.67 -29.48 -7.53
C ILE A 60 -8.48 -28.72 -8.11
N SER A 61 -7.95 -29.20 -9.23
CA SER A 61 -6.86 -28.56 -9.95
C SER A 61 -7.29 -27.21 -10.57
N ALA A 62 -6.30 -26.40 -10.95
CA ALA A 62 -6.54 -25.13 -11.64
C ALA A 62 -7.33 -25.37 -12.94
N GLU A 63 -6.97 -26.40 -13.71
CA GLU A 63 -7.61 -26.76 -14.97
C GLU A 63 -9.07 -27.23 -14.78
N GLU A 64 -9.32 -27.99 -13.72
CA GLU A 64 -10.67 -28.42 -13.34
C GLU A 64 -11.56 -27.27 -12.92
N ALA A 65 -11.04 -26.34 -12.10
CA ALA A 65 -11.78 -25.14 -11.74
C ALA A 65 -12.00 -24.22 -12.94
N ALA A 66 -10.97 -23.99 -13.74
CA ALA A 66 -11.00 -23.09 -14.89
C ALA A 66 -12.05 -23.50 -15.93
N SER A 67 -12.13 -24.79 -16.24
CA SER A 67 -13.08 -25.32 -17.22
C SER A 67 -14.42 -25.77 -16.62
N GLY A 68 -14.43 -26.20 -15.36
CA GLY A 68 -15.62 -26.76 -14.71
C GLY A 68 -16.53 -25.74 -14.04
N ILE A 69 -16.01 -24.58 -13.64
CA ILE A 69 -16.81 -23.49 -13.08
C ILE A 69 -17.43 -22.69 -14.23
N VAL A 70 -18.75 -22.75 -14.34
CA VAL A 70 -19.55 -22.02 -15.33
C VAL A 70 -20.49 -21.03 -14.64
N TYR A 71 -20.38 -19.77 -15.00
CA TYR A 71 -21.18 -18.67 -14.47
C TYR A 71 -22.45 -18.47 -15.30
N ASP A 72 -23.53 -19.15 -14.90
CA ASP A 72 -24.80 -19.10 -15.63
C ASP A 72 -26.05 -19.05 -14.74
N SER A 73 -25.90 -18.48 -13.54
CA SER A 73 -27.01 -18.38 -12.59
C SER A 73 -27.20 -16.96 -12.09
N THR A 74 -28.44 -16.46 -12.14
CA THR A 74 -28.85 -15.21 -11.49
C THR A 74 -29.57 -15.48 -10.16
N ALA A 75 -29.63 -16.74 -9.71
CA ALA A 75 -30.45 -17.16 -8.58
C ALA A 75 -29.98 -16.45 -7.29
N GLY A 76 -30.90 -15.75 -6.62
CA GLY A 76 -30.61 -15.03 -5.38
C GLY A 76 -29.74 -13.79 -5.52
N ASN A 77 -29.34 -13.40 -6.75
CA ASN A 77 -28.62 -12.15 -6.98
C ASN A 77 -29.59 -10.96 -6.79
N PRO A 78 -29.30 -10.00 -5.89
CA PRO A 78 -30.21 -8.88 -5.63
C PRO A 78 -30.39 -7.94 -6.82
N ASN A 79 -29.45 -7.94 -7.75
CA ASN A 79 -29.46 -7.09 -8.93
C ASN A 79 -29.92 -7.81 -10.20
N GLY A 80 -30.23 -9.12 -10.11
CA GLY A 80 -30.65 -9.94 -11.25
C GLY A 80 -29.55 -10.22 -12.28
N PHE A 81 -28.29 -9.94 -11.94
CA PHE A 81 -27.12 -10.27 -12.77
C PHE A 81 -26.60 -11.68 -12.47
N ILE A 82 -25.65 -12.14 -13.28
CA ILE A 82 -25.06 -13.47 -13.13
C ILE A 82 -24.14 -13.47 -11.91
N ASN A 83 -24.33 -14.44 -11.03
CA ASN A 83 -23.49 -14.65 -9.87
C ASN A 83 -22.07 -15.04 -10.32
N TYR A 84 -21.09 -14.28 -9.84
CA TYR A 84 -19.67 -14.53 -10.06
C TYR A 84 -18.96 -14.59 -8.72
N ASP A 85 -18.78 -13.43 -8.10
CA ASP A 85 -18.12 -13.26 -6.81
C ASP A 85 -19.06 -12.57 -5.80
N ARG A 86 -18.74 -12.73 -4.51
CA ARG A 86 -19.16 -11.76 -3.50
C ARG A 86 -18.19 -11.69 -2.32
N ILE A 87 -18.20 -10.55 -1.66
CA ILE A 87 -17.69 -10.38 -0.29
C ILE A 87 -18.85 -10.48 0.71
N PHE A 88 -18.88 -11.58 1.48
CA PHE A 88 -19.86 -11.84 2.51
C PHE A 88 -19.29 -11.61 3.92
N GLN A 89 -19.85 -10.69 4.69
CA GLN A 89 -19.49 -10.53 6.09
C GLN A 89 -20.18 -11.63 6.92
N SER A 90 -19.40 -12.64 7.35
CA SER A 90 -19.89 -13.77 8.14
C SER A 90 -20.09 -13.43 9.61
N SER A 91 -19.34 -12.45 10.12
CA SER A 91 -19.44 -11.98 11.51
C SER A 91 -19.17 -10.48 11.62
N SER A 92 -19.66 -9.88 12.70
CA SER A 92 -19.33 -8.50 13.09
C SER A 92 -18.58 -8.53 14.41
N GLY A 93 -17.72 -7.54 14.64
CA GLY A 93 -16.94 -7.46 15.87
C GLY A 93 -16.31 -6.08 16.06
N ALA A 94 -15.48 -5.95 17.09
CA ALA A 94 -14.76 -4.71 17.36
C ALA A 94 -13.81 -4.36 16.20
N GLN A 95 -13.71 -3.09 15.84
CA GLN A 95 -12.80 -2.59 14.79
C GLN A 95 -11.89 -1.49 15.34
N PHE A 96 -11.78 -1.38 16.66
CA PHE A 96 -10.97 -0.36 17.31
C PHE A 96 -9.56 -0.89 17.51
N THR A 97 -8.67 -0.62 16.55
CA THR A 97 -7.23 -0.74 16.77
C THR A 97 -6.68 0.53 17.42
N LYS A 98 -5.48 0.44 17.97
CA LYS A 98 -4.81 1.56 18.63
C LYS A 98 -3.37 1.66 18.14
N SER A 99 -2.85 2.88 18.08
CA SER A 99 -1.42 3.13 17.96
C SER A 99 -1.01 4.08 19.08
N GLU A 100 0.13 3.81 19.71
CA GLU A 100 0.72 4.61 20.77
C GLU A 100 2.11 5.05 20.33
N GLY A 101 2.50 6.27 20.65
CA GLY A 101 3.83 6.77 20.28
C GLY A 101 4.41 7.64 21.37
N THR A 102 5.72 7.48 21.59
CA THR A 102 6.50 8.36 22.46
C THR A 102 7.38 9.22 21.59
N THR A 103 7.48 10.50 21.90
CA THR A 103 8.35 11.42 21.16
C THR A 103 9.09 12.33 22.12
N PHE A 104 10.38 12.51 21.89
CA PHE A 104 11.18 13.57 22.49
C PHE A 104 11.75 14.50 21.42
N TYR A 105 11.93 15.77 21.76
CA TYR A 105 12.61 16.71 20.88
C TYR A 105 13.46 17.69 21.70
N LEU A 106 14.57 18.09 21.11
CA LEU A 106 15.43 19.17 21.59
C LEU A 106 15.75 20.08 20.41
N GLN A 107 15.67 21.39 20.63
CA GLN A 107 15.99 22.37 19.61
C GLN A 107 16.62 23.60 20.26
N ASP A 108 17.62 24.16 19.59
CA ASP A 108 18.24 25.41 19.97
C ASP A 108 18.41 26.33 18.75
N THR A 109 18.52 27.63 18.99
CA THR A 109 18.72 28.66 17.96
C THR A 109 19.80 29.63 18.39
N TRP A 110 20.85 29.72 17.58
CA TRP A 110 21.96 30.65 17.80
C TRP A 110 21.95 31.73 16.74
N GLN A 111 22.16 32.96 17.18
CA GLN A 111 22.36 34.11 16.30
C GLN A 111 23.68 34.79 16.66
N SER A 112 24.56 34.95 15.68
CA SER A 112 25.85 35.59 15.87
C SER A 112 26.27 36.35 14.63
N GLY A 113 26.31 37.68 14.73
CA GLY A 113 26.61 38.58 13.63
C GLY A 113 25.67 38.35 12.44
N LYS A 114 26.22 37.83 11.35
CA LYS A 114 25.51 37.56 10.09
C LYS A 114 24.88 36.16 10.03
N TRP A 115 25.12 35.32 11.03
CA TRP A 115 24.69 33.93 11.05
C TRP A 115 23.48 33.75 11.96
N SER A 116 22.52 32.96 11.48
CA SER A 116 21.46 32.37 12.30
C SER A 116 21.46 30.88 12.03
N VAL A 117 21.58 30.08 13.08
CA VAL A 117 21.61 28.62 13.02
C VAL A 117 20.52 28.09 13.92
N ASN A 118 19.68 27.22 13.39
CA ASN A 118 18.70 26.45 14.15
C ASN A 118 19.07 24.99 14.01
N ALA A 119 19.28 24.30 15.13
CA ALA A 119 19.53 22.87 15.13
C ALA A 119 18.56 22.20 16.09
N GLY A 120 18.10 21.03 15.71
CA GLY A 120 17.27 20.21 16.55
C GLY A 120 17.38 18.74 16.20
N VAL A 121 16.91 17.94 17.14
CA VAL A 121 16.75 16.51 16.97
C VAL A 121 15.39 16.13 17.54
N ARG A 122 14.66 15.30 16.82
CA ARG A 122 13.46 14.62 17.32
C ARG A 122 13.77 13.14 17.35
N THR A 123 13.24 12.45 18.33
CA THR A 123 13.20 11.00 18.34
C THR A 123 11.78 10.54 18.58
N GLU A 124 11.38 9.46 17.92
CA GLU A 124 10.07 8.87 18.07
C GLU A 124 10.11 7.35 17.98
N GLU A 125 9.19 6.71 18.69
CA GLU A 125 8.89 5.28 18.63
C GLU A 125 7.37 5.12 18.55
N TRP A 126 6.90 4.06 17.91
CA TRP A 126 5.47 3.80 17.72
C TRP A 126 5.14 2.33 17.90
N GLU A 127 4.05 2.05 18.60
CA GLU A 127 3.51 0.71 18.83
C GLU A 127 2.09 0.60 18.28
N HIS A 128 1.74 -0.56 17.75
CA HIS A 128 0.49 -0.84 17.06
C HIS A 128 -0.23 -1.99 17.74
N PHE A 129 -1.51 -1.82 18.04
CA PHE A 129 -2.31 -2.78 18.81
C PHE A 129 -3.57 -3.22 18.07
N ALA A 130 -3.80 -4.53 18.08
CA ALA A 130 -4.99 -5.16 17.54
C ALA A 130 -6.26 -4.91 18.39
N THR A 131 -7.40 -5.34 17.88
CA THR A 131 -8.72 -5.15 18.50
C THR A 131 -8.92 -5.96 19.80
N ASP A 132 -8.05 -6.91 20.10
CA ASP A 132 -7.95 -7.61 21.40
C ASP A 132 -6.96 -6.96 22.38
N GLY A 133 -6.26 -5.91 21.94
CA GLY A 133 -5.23 -5.22 22.72
C GLY A 133 -3.83 -5.84 22.61
N ALA A 134 -3.63 -6.88 21.80
CA ALA A 134 -2.29 -7.42 21.57
C ALA A 134 -1.45 -6.42 20.75
N ASN A 135 -0.18 -6.25 21.11
CA ASN A 135 0.77 -5.50 20.29
C ASN A 135 1.10 -6.34 19.04
N ILE A 136 0.81 -5.81 17.86
CA ILE A 136 1.05 -6.44 16.55
C ILE A 136 2.33 -5.97 15.89
N TYR A 137 2.85 -4.78 16.25
CA TYR A 137 4.13 -4.30 15.77
C TYR A 137 4.65 -3.10 16.59
N SER A 138 5.96 -3.06 16.81
CA SER A 138 6.66 -1.90 17.39
C SER A 138 7.74 -1.41 16.44
N PHE A 139 7.62 -0.17 16.00
CA PHE A 139 8.68 0.54 15.30
C PHE A 139 9.72 1.01 16.32
N PRO A 140 11.02 0.78 16.05
CA PRO A 140 12.09 1.10 16.99
C PRO A 140 12.20 2.61 17.21
N ASN A 141 13.02 3.00 18.19
CA ASN A 141 13.32 4.40 18.43
C ASN A 141 14.16 4.99 17.28
N GLU A 142 13.56 5.92 16.57
CA GLU A 142 14.13 6.57 15.40
C GLU A 142 14.64 7.98 15.72
N VAL A 143 15.61 8.48 14.94
CA VAL A 143 16.23 9.80 15.17
C VAL A 143 16.16 10.67 13.92
N ALA A 144 15.47 11.80 14.04
CA ALA A 144 15.25 12.79 13.00
C ALA A 144 16.03 14.09 13.28
N PRO A 145 17.28 14.23 12.78
CA PRO A 145 18.04 15.48 12.88
C PRO A 145 17.44 16.56 11.99
N ARG A 146 17.57 17.83 12.41
CA ARG A 146 17.16 19.02 11.64
C ARG A 146 18.19 20.13 11.83
N LEU A 147 18.65 20.71 10.73
CA LEU A 147 19.60 21.81 10.74
C LEU A 147 19.18 22.85 9.70
N SER A 148 19.02 24.09 10.14
CA SER A 148 18.87 25.24 9.26
C SER A 148 19.97 26.26 9.52
N VAL A 149 20.62 26.72 8.47
CA VAL A 149 21.63 27.77 8.52
C VAL A 149 21.18 28.91 7.62
N THR A 150 21.26 30.12 8.14
CA THR A 150 20.94 31.34 7.43
C THR A 150 22.10 32.32 7.57
N TYR A 151 22.49 32.92 6.44
CA TYR A 151 23.54 33.93 6.37
C TYR A 151 23.01 35.22 5.73
N ASP A 152 23.14 36.32 6.46
CA ASP A 152 22.97 37.67 5.91
C ASP A 152 24.27 38.09 5.19
N LEU A 153 24.24 38.06 3.86
CA LEU A 153 25.42 38.26 3.02
C LEU A 153 26.12 39.60 3.31
N LYS A 154 25.33 40.65 3.55
CA LYS A 154 25.85 42.01 3.75
C LYS A 154 25.80 42.46 5.20
N GLY A 155 24.96 41.85 6.03
CA GLY A 155 24.68 42.31 7.40
C GLY A 155 23.66 43.46 7.45
N ASP A 156 22.95 43.71 6.35
CA ASP A 156 21.97 44.80 6.20
C ASP A 156 20.52 44.30 6.14
N GLY A 157 20.30 42.99 6.31
CA GLY A 157 19.00 42.34 6.25
C GLY A 157 18.37 42.26 4.86
N LYS A 158 19.06 42.69 3.80
CA LYS A 158 18.50 42.74 2.44
C LYS A 158 18.82 41.53 1.59
N GLN A 159 19.81 40.73 1.97
CA GLN A 159 20.23 39.56 1.21
C GLN A 159 20.50 38.38 2.12
N ARG A 160 19.77 37.28 1.87
CA ARG A 160 19.83 36.08 2.69
C ARG A 160 20.15 34.88 1.81
N LEU A 161 21.14 34.09 2.23
CA LEU A 161 21.33 32.72 1.79
C LEU A 161 20.90 31.80 2.93
N SER A 162 20.13 30.76 2.64
CA SER A 162 19.71 29.76 3.62
C SER A 162 19.93 28.35 3.09
N ALA A 163 20.28 27.45 3.99
CA ALA A 163 20.34 26.02 3.73
C ALA A 163 19.58 25.28 4.83
N TYR A 164 18.95 24.18 4.48
CA TYR A 164 18.26 23.29 5.39
C TYR A 164 18.57 21.84 5.05
N TYR A 165 18.70 21.03 6.09
CA TYR A 165 18.65 19.58 6.04
C TYR A 165 17.75 19.07 7.15
N GLY A 166 16.93 18.06 6.86
CA GLY A 166 16.29 17.31 7.93
C GLY A 166 15.63 16.03 7.48
N ARG A 167 15.42 15.14 8.45
CA ARG A 167 14.69 13.88 8.28
C ARG A 167 13.27 13.99 8.86
N TYR A 168 12.33 13.36 8.18
CA TYR A 168 10.94 13.22 8.58
C TYR A 168 10.57 11.75 8.50
N TYR A 169 10.05 11.17 9.59
CA TYR A 169 9.45 9.84 9.54
C TYR A 169 7.98 9.97 9.21
N ASP A 170 7.50 9.09 8.33
CA ASP A 170 6.11 9.07 7.93
C ASP A 170 5.30 8.23 8.93
N PRO A 171 4.22 8.76 9.51
CA PRO A 171 3.44 8.02 10.49
C PRO A 171 2.74 6.85 9.80
N ILE A 172 2.86 5.66 10.37
CA ILE A 172 2.12 4.51 9.88
C ILE A 172 0.63 4.75 10.10
N ARG A 173 -0.10 4.82 9.00
CA ARG A 173 -1.51 5.15 9.00
C ARG A 173 -2.32 4.04 9.70
N ASN A 174 -3.30 4.44 10.50
CA ASN A 174 -4.13 3.49 11.25
C ASN A 174 -4.91 2.51 10.38
N ASN A 175 -5.07 2.75 9.07
CA ASN A 175 -5.65 1.74 8.18
C ASN A 175 -4.76 0.49 8.06
N MET A 176 -3.43 0.62 8.08
CA MET A 176 -2.50 -0.52 8.16
C MET A 176 -2.62 -1.26 9.48
N THR A 177 -2.71 -0.52 10.60
CA THR A 177 -3.01 -1.11 11.92
C THR A 177 -4.32 -1.87 11.89
N ASN A 178 -5.38 -1.31 11.30
CA ASN A 178 -6.68 -1.95 11.18
C ASN A 178 -6.63 -3.20 10.29
N PHE A 179 -5.85 -3.15 9.21
CA PHE A 179 -5.71 -4.25 8.26
C PHE A 179 -5.09 -5.48 8.93
N ALA A 180 -4.00 -5.30 9.68
CA ALA A 180 -3.37 -6.38 10.41
C ALA A 180 -4.07 -6.73 11.74
N GLY A 181 -4.66 -5.73 12.41
CA GLY A 181 -5.12 -5.84 13.79
C GLY A 181 -6.60 -6.16 14.00
N SER A 182 -7.40 -6.35 12.94
CA SER A 182 -8.85 -6.63 13.03
C SER A 182 -9.17 -8.09 13.38
N VAL A 183 -8.64 -8.60 14.49
CA VAL A 183 -8.67 -10.04 14.86
C VAL A 183 -9.86 -10.46 15.74
N THR A 184 -10.50 -9.55 16.46
CA THR A 184 -11.79 -9.79 17.18
C THR A 184 -12.97 -9.15 16.46
N GLY A 185 -12.74 -8.80 15.20
CA GLY A 185 -13.55 -7.92 14.41
C GLY A 185 -14.50 -8.60 13.45
N ARG A 186 -14.83 -7.88 12.38
CA ARG A 186 -15.59 -8.45 11.27
C ARG A 186 -14.74 -9.53 10.57
N GLU A 187 -15.35 -10.68 10.33
CA GLU A 187 -14.84 -11.66 9.38
C GLU A 187 -15.59 -11.46 8.06
N ARG A 188 -14.84 -11.28 6.98
CA ARG A 188 -15.39 -11.25 5.62
C ARG A 188 -14.89 -12.47 4.86
N ARG A 189 -15.73 -13.02 4.01
CA ARG A 189 -15.43 -14.17 3.17
C ARG A 189 -15.60 -13.75 1.73
N GLU A 190 -14.56 -13.88 0.95
CA GLU A 190 -14.65 -13.79 -0.50
C GLU A 190 -15.10 -15.16 -1.00
N GLN A 191 -16.11 -15.15 -1.85
CA GLN A 191 -16.78 -16.35 -2.29
C GLN A 191 -17.04 -16.29 -3.78
N VAL A 192 -16.77 -17.39 -4.47
CA VAL A 192 -17.14 -17.60 -5.86
C VAL A 192 -18.42 -18.43 -5.90
N PHE A 193 -19.30 -18.13 -6.86
CA PHE A 193 -20.52 -18.92 -7.06
C PHE A 193 -20.25 -20.16 -7.90
N ILE A 194 -20.70 -21.32 -7.42
CA ILE A 194 -20.59 -22.59 -8.12
C ILE A 194 -21.98 -23.09 -8.45
N THR A 195 -22.30 -23.13 -9.75
CA THR A 195 -23.55 -23.72 -10.26
C THR A 195 -23.48 -25.25 -10.11
N THR A 196 -24.29 -25.82 -9.23
CA THR A 196 -24.33 -27.27 -8.98
C THR A 196 -25.44 -27.98 -9.75
N ASP A 197 -26.45 -27.24 -10.21
CA ASP A 197 -27.47 -27.72 -11.13
C ASP A 197 -27.78 -26.67 -12.21
N PRO A 198 -27.22 -26.83 -13.43
CA PRO A 198 -27.46 -25.91 -14.54
C PRO A 198 -28.93 -25.84 -14.98
N ALA A 199 -29.74 -26.88 -14.76
CA ALA A 199 -31.13 -26.89 -15.20
C ALA A 199 -32.02 -25.96 -14.38
N THR A 200 -31.69 -25.77 -13.10
CA THR A 200 -32.44 -24.90 -12.18
C THR A 200 -31.70 -23.60 -11.86
N GLY A 201 -30.43 -23.49 -12.25
CA GLY A 201 -29.52 -22.43 -11.82
C GLY A 201 -29.19 -22.52 -10.33
N ALA A 202 -29.47 -23.64 -9.67
CA ALA A 202 -29.11 -23.82 -8.29
C ALA A 202 -27.60 -23.97 -8.14
N GLY A 203 -27.08 -23.46 -7.03
CA GLY A 203 -25.66 -23.42 -6.75
C GLY A 203 -25.39 -22.98 -5.33
N GLU A 204 -24.11 -22.93 -4.99
CA GLU A 204 -23.64 -22.48 -3.69
C GLU A 204 -22.51 -21.45 -3.81
N TRP A 205 -22.34 -20.68 -2.74
CA TRP A 205 -21.24 -19.73 -2.62
C TRP A 205 -20.10 -20.39 -1.86
N THR A 206 -19.01 -20.68 -2.56
CA THR A 206 -17.84 -21.34 -2.00
C THR A 206 -16.81 -20.29 -1.60
N THR A 207 -16.41 -20.30 -0.33
CA THR A 207 -15.35 -19.41 0.15
C THR A 207 -14.01 -19.80 -0.45
N TYR A 208 -13.21 -18.82 -0.85
CA TYR A 208 -11.81 -19.04 -1.22
C TYR A 208 -10.85 -18.16 -0.44
N ARG A 209 -11.33 -17.09 0.23
CA ARG A 209 -10.51 -16.28 1.13
C ARG A 209 -11.29 -15.82 2.35
N ILE A 210 -10.65 -15.86 3.53
CA ILE A 210 -11.15 -15.27 4.77
C ILE A 210 -10.34 -14.00 5.05
N ARG A 211 -11.02 -12.87 5.21
CA ARG A 211 -10.44 -11.53 5.36
C ARG A 211 -10.70 -11.00 6.77
N GLY A 212 -9.71 -11.14 7.65
CA GLY A 212 -9.75 -10.69 9.05
C GLY A 212 -10.68 -11.53 9.94
N GLY A 213 -10.77 -11.14 11.21
CA GLY A 213 -11.53 -11.87 12.22
C GLY A 213 -10.70 -12.90 13.00
N PRO A 214 -11.34 -13.67 13.90
CA PRO A 214 -10.64 -14.52 14.86
C PRO A 214 -10.02 -15.78 14.26
N SER A 215 -10.45 -16.17 13.06
CA SER A 215 -9.92 -17.34 12.36
C SER A 215 -8.58 -17.07 11.69
N GLN A 216 -8.40 -15.87 11.14
CA GLN A 216 -7.20 -15.49 10.40
C GLN A 216 -7.10 -13.96 10.32
N PRO A 217 -5.94 -13.36 10.68
CA PRO A 217 -5.71 -11.93 10.42
C PRO A 217 -5.66 -11.68 8.91
N ASP A 218 -6.14 -10.53 8.47
CA ASP A 218 -6.12 -10.20 7.04
C ASP A 218 -4.68 -9.95 6.56
N ALA A 219 -3.89 -9.28 7.41
CA ALA A 219 -2.49 -9.02 7.17
C ALA A 219 -1.61 -9.20 8.43
N ASN A 220 -0.30 -9.32 8.24
CA ASN A 220 0.69 -9.27 9.32
C ASN A 220 1.79 -8.27 8.99
N PHE A 221 2.35 -7.58 9.99
CA PHE A 221 3.60 -6.87 9.79
C PHE A 221 4.76 -7.87 9.70
N ALA A 222 5.62 -7.72 8.71
CA ALA A 222 6.86 -8.48 8.63
C ALA A 222 7.82 -8.01 9.73
N PRO A 223 8.53 -8.92 10.43
CA PRO A 223 9.54 -8.58 11.42
C PRO A 223 10.63 -7.58 10.97
N THR A 224 10.87 -7.47 9.67
CA THR A 224 11.88 -6.59 9.08
C THR A 224 11.33 -5.24 8.60
N THR A 225 10.08 -4.90 8.93
CA THR A 225 9.47 -3.63 8.51
C THR A 225 10.17 -2.45 9.18
N GLU A 226 10.78 -1.59 8.37
CA GLU A 226 11.46 -0.39 8.84
C GLU A 226 10.52 0.83 8.87
N THR A 227 10.93 1.90 9.57
CA THR A 227 10.14 3.13 9.67
C THR A 227 10.35 3.98 8.40
N PRO A 228 9.31 4.21 7.56
CA PRO A 228 9.48 5.01 6.36
C PRO A 228 9.93 6.44 6.68
N TYR A 229 10.85 6.98 5.89
CA TYR A 229 11.35 8.34 6.10
C TYR A 229 11.60 9.10 4.81
N THR A 230 11.61 10.42 4.92
CA THR A 230 12.03 11.35 3.89
C THR A 230 13.16 12.24 4.41
N ASP A 231 14.31 12.22 3.72
CA ASP A 231 15.35 13.22 3.89
C ASP A 231 15.09 14.41 2.95
N GLU A 232 15.20 15.62 3.47
CA GLU A 232 14.97 16.86 2.71
C GLU A 232 16.17 17.80 2.80
N TRP A 233 16.59 18.29 1.64
CA TRP A 233 17.55 19.38 1.48
C TRP A 233 16.84 20.58 0.88
N GLN A 234 17.11 21.77 1.43
CA GLN A 234 16.67 23.02 0.81
C GLN A 234 17.82 24.02 0.73
N ILE A 235 17.89 24.75 -0.37
CA ILE A 235 18.76 25.93 -0.53
C ILE A 235 17.89 27.09 -1.00
N GLY A 236 17.97 28.21 -0.29
CA GLY A 236 17.17 29.39 -0.57
C GLY A 236 18.02 30.65 -0.68
N TYR A 237 17.73 31.50 -1.65
CA TYR A 237 18.28 32.84 -1.77
C TYR A 237 17.15 33.86 -1.82
N LYS A 238 17.24 34.92 -1.02
CA LYS A 238 16.28 36.02 -1.04
C LYS A 238 16.97 37.35 -1.06
N ARG A 239 16.45 38.27 -1.88
CA ARG A 239 16.96 39.64 -1.97
C ARG A 239 15.84 40.67 -2.02
N ASP A 240 15.94 41.67 -1.15
CA ASP A 240 15.25 42.94 -1.30
C ASP A 240 15.93 43.76 -2.41
N LEU A 241 15.17 44.08 -3.46
CA LEU A 241 15.62 44.88 -4.60
C LEU A 241 15.39 46.39 -4.38
N GLY A 242 14.82 46.77 -3.23
CA GLY A 242 14.32 48.10 -2.94
C GLY A 242 12.99 48.38 -3.65
N ARG A 243 12.44 49.58 -3.46
CA ARG A 243 11.20 50.04 -4.12
C ARG A 243 10.02 49.05 -3.95
N ASN A 244 9.94 48.43 -2.76
CA ASN A 244 8.93 47.43 -2.40
C ASN A 244 8.98 46.14 -3.25
N GLN A 245 10.17 45.79 -3.78
CA GLN A 245 10.38 44.62 -4.65
C GLN A 245 11.32 43.61 -4.00
N SER A 246 11.09 42.33 -4.26
CA SER A 246 11.98 41.25 -3.85
C SER A 246 12.02 40.12 -4.86
N ILE A 247 13.13 39.40 -4.89
CA ILE A 247 13.27 38.10 -5.55
C ILE A 247 13.59 37.03 -4.52
N GLU A 248 13.16 35.82 -4.80
CA GLU A 248 13.42 34.63 -4.01
C GLU A 248 13.60 33.43 -4.93
N ALA A 249 14.60 32.61 -4.67
CA ALA A 249 14.87 31.38 -5.40
C ALA A 249 15.05 30.25 -4.38
N ASN A 250 14.36 29.14 -4.57
CA ASN A 250 14.42 27.96 -3.70
C ASN A 250 14.72 26.72 -4.56
N ILE A 251 15.63 25.89 -4.07
CA ILE A 251 15.87 24.54 -4.59
C ILE A 251 15.57 23.59 -3.44
N ILE A 252 14.80 22.55 -3.72
CA ILE A 252 14.40 21.55 -2.74
C ILE A 252 14.65 20.17 -3.35
N LYS A 253 15.23 19.27 -2.57
CA LYS A 253 15.39 17.85 -2.91
C LYS A 253 14.85 17.01 -1.76
N ARG A 254 14.00 16.04 -2.07
CA ARG A 254 13.41 15.09 -1.12
C ARG A 254 13.70 13.68 -1.59
N GLU A 255 14.14 12.83 -0.66
CA GLU A 255 14.46 11.42 -0.91
C GLU A 255 13.72 10.58 0.11
N THR A 256 12.68 9.86 -0.32
CA THR A 256 11.88 8.97 0.53
C THR A 256 12.35 7.54 0.38
N ARG A 257 12.62 6.87 1.50
CA ARG A 257 13.16 5.52 1.60
C ARG A 257 12.34 4.70 2.59
N ASP A 258 12.62 3.40 2.60
CA ASP A 258 12.00 2.41 3.48
C ASP A 258 10.47 2.48 3.40
N ILE A 259 9.97 2.67 2.17
CA ILE A 259 8.54 2.81 1.92
C ILE A 259 7.87 1.48 2.28
N LEU A 260 6.88 1.57 3.14
CA LEU A 260 6.06 0.46 3.59
C LEU A 260 4.91 0.24 2.62
N GLU A 261 4.62 -1.02 2.30
CA GLU A 261 3.48 -1.43 1.47
C GLU A 261 2.86 -2.72 2.01
N ASP A 262 1.59 -2.98 1.68
CA ASP A 262 0.98 -4.30 1.82
C ASP A 262 1.17 -5.16 0.55
N TYR A 263 1.49 -6.44 0.69
CA TYR A 263 1.76 -7.32 -0.45
C TYR A 263 1.36 -8.76 -0.19
N ASP A 264 1.19 -9.52 -1.27
CA ASP A 264 1.02 -10.98 -1.23
C ASP A 264 2.39 -11.65 -1.06
N LEU A 265 2.64 -12.27 0.10
CA LEU A 265 3.97 -12.81 0.44
C LEU A 265 4.47 -13.89 -0.52
N PRO A 266 3.65 -14.86 -1.00
CA PRO A 266 4.00 -15.75 -2.09
C PRO A 266 4.72 -15.08 -3.27
N LEU A 267 4.33 -13.87 -3.68
CA LEU A 267 4.97 -13.19 -4.80
C LEU A 267 6.47 -12.94 -4.58
N TYR A 268 6.85 -12.57 -3.36
CA TYR A 268 8.23 -12.24 -3.00
C TYR A 268 8.95 -13.39 -2.29
N GLY A 269 8.22 -14.36 -1.73
CA GLY A 269 8.73 -15.42 -0.87
C GLY A 269 8.68 -16.82 -1.46
N ASP A 270 7.87 -17.07 -2.50
CA ASP A 270 7.77 -18.36 -3.20
C ASP A 270 8.47 -18.29 -4.57
N ALA A 271 9.53 -19.08 -4.72
CA ALA A 271 10.30 -19.17 -5.95
C ALA A 271 9.47 -19.70 -7.14
N GLY A 272 8.36 -20.40 -6.89
CA GLY A 272 7.47 -20.94 -7.92
C GLY A 272 6.35 -20.00 -8.35
N ALA A 273 6.04 -18.96 -7.58
CA ALA A 273 4.83 -18.15 -7.79
C ALA A 273 4.95 -17.08 -8.90
N TYR A 274 6.16 -16.60 -9.18
CA TYR A 274 6.38 -15.48 -10.12
C TYR A 274 6.42 -15.91 -11.60
N GLY A 275 6.47 -17.23 -11.88
CA GLY A 275 6.53 -17.76 -13.25
C GLY A 275 7.86 -17.53 -14.00
N LEU A 276 8.75 -16.68 -13.47
CA LEU A 276 10.13 -16.51 -13.92
C LEU A 276 11.12 -17.13 -12.91
N PRO A 277 12.32 -17.59 -13.35
CA PRO A 277 13.37 -18.02 -12.43
C PRO A 277 13.74 -16.91 -11.44
N THR A 278 14.04 -17.27 -10.19
CA THR A 278 14.48 -16.31 -9.16
C THR A 278 15.78 -15.57 -9.50
N SER A 279 16.56 -16.09 -10.44
CA SER A 279 17.76 -15.43 -10.97
C SER A 279 17.49 -14.43 -12.09
N ASP A 280 16.24 -14.32 -12.57
CA ASP A 280 15.86 -13.38 -13.62
C ASP A 280 16.03 -11.94 -13.12
N PRO A 281 16.57 -11.01 -13.92
CA PRO A 281 16.73 -9.61 -13.52
C PRO A 281 15.41 -8.90 -13.19
N ASN A 282 14.27 -9.40 -13.68
CA ASN A 282 12.94 -8.89 -13.35
C ASN A 282 12.25 -9.69 -12.23
N SER A 283 12.93 -10.65 -11.59
CA SER A 283 12.32 -11.40 -10.50
C SER A 283 12.08 -10.51 -9.28
N LEU A 284 10.86 -10.56 -8.73
CA LEU A 284 10.51 -9.92 -7.45
C LEU A 284 10.91 -10.76 -6.24
N PHE A 285 11.52 -11.93 -6.44
CA PHE A 285 11.82 -12.85 -5.36
C PHE A 285 12.88 -12.28 -4.40
N LEU A 286 12.51 -12.15 -3.12
CA LEU A 286 13.38 -11.72 -2.02
C LEU A 286 13.68 -12.88 -1.04
N GLY A 287 12.81 -13.88 -0.99
CA GLY A 287 12.88 -14.98 -0.02
C GLY A 287 12.19 -14.66 1.31
N LEU A 288 11.75 -15.70 2.03
CA LEU A 288 11.08 -15.54 3.32
C LEU A 288 12.00 -14.94 4.41
N ASP A 289 13.30 -15.20 4.31
CA ASP A 289 14.31 -14.72 5.25
C ASP A 289 14.48 -13.20 5.18
N TYR A 290 14.31 -12.59 4.00
CA TYR A 290 14.24 -11.13 3.85
C TYR A 290 13.16 -10.51 4.75
N PHE A 291 12.03 -11.20 4.89
CA PHE A 291 10.91 -10.76 5.73
C PHE A 291 11.05 -11.21 7.20
N GLY A 292 12.10 -11.95 7.55
CA GLY A 292 12.29 -12.50 8.89
C GLY A 292 11.47 -13.76 9.16
N PHE A 293 11.01 -14.46 8.13
CA PHE A 293 10.23 -15.69 8.25
C PHE A 293 11.05 -16.93 7.87
N SER A 294 10.73 -18.07 8.48
CA SER A 294 11.27 -19.39 8.11
C SER A 294 10.25 -20.28 7.40
N THR A 295 8.97 -19.93 7.50
CA THR A 295 7.81 -20.59 6.88
C THR A 295 6.75 -19.53 6.58
N PHE A 296 5.83 -19.80 5.66
CA PHE A 296 4.72 -18.88 5.35
C PHE A 296 3.81 -18.70 6.58
N PRO A 297 3.70 -17.48 7.14
CA PRO A 297 2.78 -17.21 8.24
C PRO A 297 1.33 -17.21 7.75
N ASN A 298 0.40 -17.45 8.67
CA ASN A 298 -1.03 -17.41 8.35
C ASN A 298 -1.55 -15.96 8.26
N ALA A 299 -1.62 -15.41 7.05
CA ALA A 299 -2.31 -14.18 6.67
C ALA A 299 -2.47 -14.14 5.14
N ASN A 300 -3.39 -13.31 4.63
CA ASN A 300 -3.51 -13.11 3.19
C ASN A 300 -2.43 -12.16 2.67
N PHE A 301 -2.14 -11.10 3.44
CA PHE A 301 -1.22 -10.05 3.05
C PHE A 301 -0.17 -9.79 4.13
N PHE A 302 0.89 -9.10 3.75
CA PHE A 302 1.97 -8.75 4.65
C PHE A 302 2.32 -7.29 4.46
N ILE A 303 2.59 -6.61 5.56
CA ILE A 303 3.01 -5.22 5.57
C ILE A 303 4.52 -5.23 5.79
N ALA A 304 5.30 -4.70 4.85
CA ALA A 304 6.76 -4.63 4.99
C ALA A 304 7.37 -3.49 4.18
N THR A 305 8.64 -3.20 4.47
CA THR A 305 9.49 -2.35 3.64
C THR A 305 10.15 -3.20 2.57
N LEU A 306 9.66 -3.09 1.33
CA LEU A 306 10.18 -3.87 0.21
C LEU A 306 11.49 -3.26 -0.31
N ALA A 307 12.38 -4.13 -0.78
CA ALA A 307 13.72 -3.73 -1.18
C ALA A 307 13.66 -2.70 -2.31
N ARG A 308 14.51 -1.67 -2.23
CA ARG A 308 14.72 -0.66 -3.30
C ARG A 308 13.50 0.23 -3.59
N GLY A 309 12.50 0.30 -2.70
CA GLY A 309 11.43 1.27 -2.81
C GLY A 309 11.93 2.70 -2.64
N ILE A 310 11.71 3.55 -3.65
CA ILE A 310 12.13 4.94 -3.63
C ILE A 310 11.03 5.86 -4.17
N ARG A 311 10.96 7.07 -3.58
CA ARG A 311 10.30 8.23 -4.18
C ARG A 311 11.21 9.44 -3.99
N ASP A 312 11.77 9.91 -5.10
CA ASP A 312 12.61 11.09 -5.15
C ASP A 312 11.84 12.23 -5.79
N TRP A 313 12.05 13.43 -5.25
CA TRP A 313 11.45 14.65 -5.77
C TRP A 313 12.46 15.78 -5.71
N GLU A 314 12.58 16.52 -6.81
CA GLU A 314 13.35 17.75 -6.86
C GLU A 314 12.52 18.89 -7.42
N GLY A 315 12.75 20.09 -6.90
CA GLY A 315 12.01 21.26 -7.29
C GLY A 315 12.84 22.53 -7.25
N PHE A 316 12.52 23.43 -8.18
CA PHE A 316 13.05 24.78 -8.24
C PHE A 316 11.90 25.77 -8.31
N GLU A 317 11.93 26.77 -7.43
CA GLU A 317 10.98 27.87 -7.40
C GLU A 317 11.73 29.20 -7.57
N LEU A 318 11.20 30.08 -8.43
CA LEU A 318 11.59 31.47 -8.53
C LEU A 318 10.36 32.36 -8.30
N ILE A 319 10.45 33.26 -7.32
CA ILE A 319 9.40 34.23 -7.00
C ILE A 319 9.93 35.65 -7.21
N TYR A 320 9.17 36.46 -7.95
CA TYR A 320 9.27 37.91 -7.93
C TYR A 320 8.04 38.51 -7.26
N ARG A 321 8.26 39.44 -6.34
CA ARG A 321 7.17 40.14 -5.65
C ARG A 321 7.39 41.65 -5.67
N LYS A 322 6.40 42.39 -6.16
CA LYS A 322 6.20 43.81 -5.94
C LYS A 322 5.02 44.01 -5.00
N ARG A 323 5.25 44.56 -3.81
CA ARG A 323 4.16 44.96 -2.91
C ARG A 323 3.49 46.24 -3.42
N MET A 324 2.23 46.47 -3.04
CA MET A 324 1.47 47.65 -3.44
C MET A 324 2.24 48.94 -3.15
N SER A 325 2.60 49.65 -4.21
CA SER A 325 3.13 51.02 -4.16
C SER A 325 3.04 51.64 -5.56
N ASN A 326 2.87 52.96 -5.65
CA ASN A 326 2.59 53.66 -6.91
C ASN A 326 1.40 53.07 -7.68
N ASN A 327 0.33 52.71 -6.95
CA ASN A 327 -0.93 52.16 -7.48
C ASN A 327 -0.84 50.78 -8.17
N TRP A 328 0.23 50.01 -7.98
CA TRP A 328 0.30 48.64 -8.49
C TRP A 328 1.08 47.68 -7.59
N GLN A 329 0.73 46.40 -7.73
CA GLN A 329 1.38 45.24 -7.10
C GLN A 329 1.48 44.11 -8.11
N MET A 330 2.43 43.20 -7.89
CA MET A 330 2.62 42.02 -8.74
C MET A 330 3.20 40.88 -7.92
N LEU A 331 2.77 39.67 -8.23
CA LEU A 331 3.40 38.42 -7.83
C LEU A 331 3.58 37.59 -9.09
N ALA A 332 4.82 37.19 -9.39
CA ALA A 332 5.12 36.23 -10.42
C ALA A 332 5.89 35.09 -9.78
N SER A 333 5.52 33.86 -10.13
CA SER A 333 6.22 32.65 -9.71
C SER A 333 6.44 31.73 -10.90
N TYR A 334 7.57 31.04 -10.88
CA TYR A 334 7.87 29.93 -11.76
C TYR A 334 8.27 28.75 -10.88
N ASN A 335 7.67 27.59 -11.13
CA ASN A 335 7.93 26.36 -10.42
C ASN A 335 8.25 25.27 -11.43
N TYR A 336 9.37 24.60 -11.23
CA TYR A 336 9.72 23.35 -11.88
C TYR A 336 9.77 22.27 -10.79
N ALA A 337 9.22 21.10 -11.09
CA ALA A 337 9.24 19.96 -10.20
C ALA A 337 9.38 18.69 -11.05
N ASP A 338 10.25 17.79 -10.60
CA ASP A 338 10.45 16.48 -11.17
C ASP A 338 10.38 15.44 -10.06
N GLY A 339 9.72 14.32 -10.32
CA GLY A 339 9.53 13.26 -9.35
C GLY A 339 9.77 11.91 -10.02
N THR A 340 10.59 11.09 -9.39
CA THR A 340 10.93 9.76 -9.89
C THR A 340 10.78 8.74 -8.77
N GLY A 341 10.14 7.62 -9.03
CA GLY A 341 9.98 6.55 -8.04
C GLY A 341 9.48 5.27 -8.66
N ASN A 342 9.61 4.18 -7.92
CA ASN A 342 9.13 2.84 -8.29
C ASN A 342 8.09 2.30 -7.29
N THR A 343 7.49 3.22 -6.54
CA THR A 343 6.47 2.94 -5.54
C THR A 343 5.41 4.04 -5.59
N ASN A 344 4.17 3.72 -5.93
CA ASN A 344 3.03 4.66 -6.00
C ASN A 344 2.15 4.66 -4.75
N SER A 345 2.16 3.57 -3.98
CA SER A 345 1.32 3.39 -2.80
C SER A 345 2.12 3.04 -1.54
N ASP A 346 1.47 3.20 -0.40
CA ASP A 346 2.00 2.91 0.94
C ASP A 346 0.92 2.29 1.83
N SER A 347 -0.03 1.58 1.20
CA SER A 347 -1.27 0.98 1.75
C SER A 347 -2.21 0.36 0.68
N ASN A 348 -1.74 0.11 -0.54
CA ASN A 348 -2.55 -0.59 -1.54
C ASN A 348 -1.73 -1.78 -2.00
N ALA A 349 -2.29 -2.99 -1.91
CA ALA A 349 -1.66 -4.22 -2.38
C ALA A 349 -1.23 -4.17 -3.86
N ASP A 350 -0.10 -3.52 -4.10
CA ASP A 350 0.53 -3.20 -5.39
C ASP A 350 1.92 -3.87 -5.46
N PHE A 351 2.59 -3.74 -6.61
CA PHE A 351 3.95 -4.24 -6.80
C PHE A 351 4.98 -3.12 -6.53
N GLN A 352 5.71 -3.22 -5.43
CA GLN A 352 6.75 -2.26 -5.09
C GLN A 352 8.08 -2.66 -5.71
N GLY A 353 8.78 -1.70 -6.32
CA GLY A 353 10.20 -1.84 -6.65
C GLY A 353 10.53 -2.16 -8.12
N ASP A 354 9.54 -2.47 -8.96
CA ASP A 354 9.75 -2.96 -10.34
C ASP A 354 8.97 -2.21 -11.43
N VAL A 355 8.15 -1.22 -11.05
CA VAL A 355 7.65 -0.23 -12.00
C VAL A 355 8.76 0.78 -12.29
N LEU A 356 9.59 0.47 -13.30
CA LEU A 356 10.56 1.40 -13.88
C LEU A 356 9.90 2.64 -14.53
N TRP A 357 8.56 2.66 -14.63
CA TRP A 357 7.79 3.68 -15.32
C TRP A 357 6.55 4.04 -14.50
N LEU A 358 6.63 5.11 -13.71
CA LEU A 358 5.48 5.84 -13.19
C LEU A 358 5.67 7.34 -13.46
#